data_AF-A0A0S2F691-F1
#
_entry.id   AF-A0A0S2F691-F1
#
_cell.length_a   1.000
_cell.length_b   1.000
_cell.length_c   1.000
_cell.angle_alpha   90.00
_cell.angle_beta   90.00
_cell.angle_gamma   90.00
#
_symmetry.space_group_name_H-M   'P 1'
#
loop_
_entity.id
_entity.type
_entity.pdbx_description
1 polymer ?
#
loop_
_entity_poly.entity_id
_entity_poly.type
_entity_poly.pdbx_seq_one_letter_code
_entity_poly.pdbx_strand_id
1 'polypeptide(L)'
;MIKAILTTLFYIVSCAVLVAAHTIASGVLASYGSAHLSSFGSHVPAFSVSSMTLMHNSALLCFGVLLVSAALALLVLFRAKSREAKLYWVSSLAVVNYYVTVLLLGAVAAGFFWLPKLANSV
;
A
#
# COMPACT_ATOMS: atom_id res chain seq x y z
N MET A 1 9.37 14.11 25.07
CA MET A 1 8.64 14.83 23.99
C MET A 1 9.01 14.29 22.61
N ILE A 2 10.30 14.05 22.33
CA ILE A 2 10.82 13.52 21.06
C ILE A 2 10.07 12.26 20.56
N LYS A 3 9.85 11.25 21.42
CA LYS A 3 9.12 10.03 21.05
C LYS A 3 7.74 10.30 20.44
N ALA A 4 7.00 11.26 20.98
CA ALA A 4 5.67 11.60 20.47
C ALA A 4 5.74 12.30 19.11
N ILE A 5 6.73 13.18 18.91
CA ILE A 5 6.96 13.85 17.62
C ILE A 5 7.29 12.81 16.54
N LEU A 6 8.22 11.88 16.85
CA LEU A 6 8.60 10.82 15.93
C LEU A 6 7.42 9.90 15.58
N THR A 7 6.66 9.44 16.58
CA THR A 7 5.47 8.59 16.32
C THR A 7 4.45 9.31 15.44
N THR A 8 4.17 10.59 15.70
CA THR A 8 3.24 11.37 14.87
C THR A 8 3.77 11.54 13.45
N LEU A 9 5.06 11.84 13.29
CA LEU A 9 5.70 11.95 11.97
C LEU A 9 5.62 10.63 11.21
N PHE A 10 5.98 9.50 11.83
CA PHE A 10 5.88 8.19 11.20
C PHE A 10 4.45 7.84 10.79
N TYR A 11 3.48 8.19 11.63
CA TYR A 11 2.08 7.99 11.30
C TYR A 11 1.64 8.85 10.10
N ILE A 12 1.93 10.15 10.10
CA ILE A 12 1.59 11.06 8.99
C ILE A 12 2.27 10.60 7.69
N VAL A 13 3.56 10.25 7.75
CA VAL A 13 4.30 9.76 6.58
C VAL A 13 3.69 8.45 6.10
N SER A 14 3.31 7.52 6.99
CA SER A 14 2.66 6.27 6.58
C SER A 14 1.36 6.50 5.80
N CYS A 15 0.55 7.49 6.22
CA CYS A 15 -0.66 7.88 5.50
C CYS A 15 -0.34 8.51 4.13
N ALA A 16 0.65 9.41 4.07
CA ALA A 16 1.10 10.00 2.81
C ALA A 16 1.62 8.94 1.83
N VAL A 17 2.30 7.93 2.34
CA VAL A 17 2.84 6.80 1.58
C VAL A 17 1.71 5.91 1.03
N LEU A 18 0.59 5.72 1.74
CA LEU A 18 -0.60 5.05 1.17
C LEU A 18 -1.18 5.82 -0.02
N VAL A 19 -1.27 7.16 0.10
CA VAL A 19 -1.74 8.02 -1.01
C VAL A 19 -0.79 7.91 -2.20
N ALA A 20 0.52 8.00 -1.96
CA ALA A 20 1.53 7.84 -3.00
C ALA A 20 1.50 6.44 -3.65
N ALA A 21 1.26 5.39 -2.86
CA ALA A 21 1.16 4.04 -3.38
C ALA A 21 -0.01 3.88 -4.35
N HIS A 22 -1.17 4.47 -4.00
CA HIS A 22 -2.32 4.49 -4.90
C HIS A 22 -2.02 5.29 -6.17
N THR A 23 -1.43 6.49 -6.08
CA THR A 23 -1.12 7.30 -7.27
C THR A 23 -0.12 6.63 -8.20
N ILE A 24 0.88 5.94 -7.66
CA ILE A 24 1.82 5.14 -8.45
C ILE A 24 1.09 3.97 -9.12
N ALA A 25 0.32 3.19 -8.36
CA ALA A 25 -0.39 2.03 -8.89
C ALA A 25 -1.42 2.42 -9.97
N SER A 26 -2.20 3.47 -9.74
CA SER A 26 -3.18 3.97 -10.71
C SER A 26 -2.51 4.58 -11.94
N GLY A 27 -1.39 5.29 -11.77
CA GLY A 27 -0.57 5.79 -12.87
C GLY A 27 -0.02 4.68 -13.75
N VAL A 28 0.59 3.65 -13.15
CA VAL A 28 1.09 2.48 -13.90
C VAL A 28 -0.05 1.77 -14.62
N LEU A 29 -1.19 1.57 -13.95
CA LEU A 29 -2.35 0.93 -14.57
C LEU A 29 -2.92 1.74 -15.74
N ALA A 30 -2.96 3.07 -15.62
CA ALA A 30 -3.43 3.96 -16.69
C ALA A 30 -2.48 3.96 -17.89
N SER A 31 -1.16 3.92 -17.65
CA SER A 31 -0.16 3.95 -18.72
C SER A 31 0.04 2.61 -19.42
N TYR A 32 -0.06 1.49 -18.68
CA TYR A 32 0.37 0.18 -19.17
C TYR A 32 -0.70 -0.91 -19.09
N GLY A 33 -1.87 -0.63 -18.49
CA GLY A 33 -2.89 -1.65 -18.20
C GLY A 33 -3.43 -2.38 -19.43
N SER A 34 -3.61 -1.68 -20.55
CA SER A 34 -4.11 -2.28 -21.80
C SER A 34 -3.10 -3.21 -22.48
N ALA A 35 -1.80 -2.95 -22.29
CA ALA A 35 -0.71 -3.75 -22.87
C ALA A 35 -0.17 -4.82 -21.91
N HIS A 36 -0.63 -4.84 -20.65
CA HIS A 36 -0.02 -5.67 -19.63
C HIS A 36 -0.23 -7.16 -19.89
N LEU A 37 -1.46 -7.60 -20.12
CA LEU A 37 -1.74 -9.03 -20.36
C LEU A 37 -1.19 -9.52 -21.70
N SER A 38 -1.17 -8.66 -22.72
CA SER A 38 -0.59 -8.96 -24.03
C SER A 38 0.94 -8.94 -24.04
N SER A 39 1.58 -8.40 -22.99
CA SER A 39 3.03 -8.47 -22.82
C SER A 39 3.52 -9.85 -22.37
N PHE A 40 2.60 -10.71 -21.91
CA PHE A 40 2.86 -12.12 -21.69
C PHE A 40 2.59 -12.88 -22.99
N GLY A 41 3.41 -13.90 -23.29
CA GLY A 41 3.20 -14.81 -24.43
C GLY A 41 1.96 -15.70 -24.25
N SER A 42 2.08 -17.01 -24.52
CA SER A 42 0.95 -17.94 -24.42
C SER A 42 0.45 -18.20 -23.00
N HIS A 43 1.22 -17.82 -21.97
CA HIS A 43 0.90 -18.07 -20.56
C HIS A 43 1.03 -16.81 -19.71
N VAL A 44 -0.07 -16.46 -19.03
CA VAL A 44 -0.12 -15.38 -18.05
C VAL A 44 -0.06 -15.98 -16.65
N PRO A 45 0.92 -15.61 -15.81
CA PRO A 45 0.96 -16.03 -14.42
C PRO A 45 -0.27 -15.56 -13.63
N ALA A 46 -0.86 -16.42 -12.81
CA ALA A 46 -2.00 -16.07 -11.95
C ALA A 46 -1.72 -14.86 -11.06
N PHE A 47 -0.48 -14.72 -10.58
CA PHE A 47 -0.05 -13.57 -9.78
C PHE A 47 -0.17 -12.24 -10.54
N SER A 48 0.13 -12.21 -11.84
CA SER A 48 0.00 -10.99 -12.65
C SER A 48 -1.46 -10.56 -12.79
N VAL A 49 -2.38 -11.52 -12.97
CA VAL A 49 -3.84 -11.24 -12.96
C VAL A 49 -4.27 -10.68 -11.60
N SER A 50 -3.86 -11.32 -10.49
CA SER A 50 -4.18 -10.85 -9.14
C SER A 50 -3.60 -9.45 -8.86
N SER A 51 -2.38 -9.18 -9.31
CA SER A 51 -1.74 -7.87 -9.14
C SER A 51 -2.48 -6.76 -9.89
N MET A 52 -2.99 -7.05 -11.10
CA MET A 52 -3.79 -6.11 -11.87
C MET A 52 -5.12 -5.82 -11.18
N THR A 53 -5.81 -6.85 -10.66
CA THR A 53 -7.03 -6.67 -9.86
C THR A 53 -6.76 -5.83 -8.61
N LEU A 54 -5.65 -6.07 -7.92
CA LEU A 54 -5.24 -5.31 -6.74
C LEU A 54 -5.00 -3.83 -7.09
N MET A 55 -4.33 -3.55 -8.20
CA MET A 55 -4.09 -2.18 -8.69
C MET A 55 -5.39 -1.48 -9.07
N HIS A 56 -6.33 -2.18 -9.71
CA HIS A 56 -7.64 -1.63 -10.06
C HIS A 56 -8.44 -1.22 -8.82
N ASN A 57 -8.29 -1.99 -7.74
CA ASN A 57 -8.93 -1.72 -6.45
C ASN A 57 -8.04 -0.92 -5.47
N SER A 58 -6.92 -0.35 -5.95
CA SER A 58 -5.95 0.34 -5.09
C SER A 58 -6.55 1.55 -4.36
N ALA A 59 -7.55 2.22 -4.95
CA ALA A 59 -8.27 3.31 -4.28
C ALA A 59 -8.99 2.81 -3.03
N LEU A 60 -9.76 1.72 -3.17
CA LEU A 60 -10.51 1.12 -2.07
C LEU A 60 -9.56 0.59 -1.00
N LEU A 61 -8.45 -0.05 -1.40
CA LEU A 61 -7.44 -0.53 -0.49
C LEU A 61 -6.77 0.62 0.29
N CYS A 62 -6.15 1.58 -0.41
CA CYS A 62 -5.35 2.62 0.23
C CYS A 62 -6.22 3.62 1.00
N PHE A 63 -7.32 4.11 0.43
CA PHE A 63 -8.19 5.07 1.11
C PHE A 63 -9.04 4.40 2.19
N GLY A 64 -9.45 3.14 1.99
CA GLY A 64 -10.13 2.37 3.02
C GLY A 64 -9.23 2.15 4.23
N VAL A 65 -7.98 1.73 4.03
CA VAL A 65 -6.99 1.60 5.11
C VAL A 65 -6.70 2.95 5.77
N LEU A 66 -6.56 4.02 5.00
CA LEU A 66 -6.35 5.37 5.54
C LEU A 66 -7.50 5.81 6.45
N LEU A 67 -8.75 5.61 6.03
CA LEU A 67 -9.94 5.93 6.82
C LEU A 67 -10.01 5.12 8.12
N VAL A 68 -9.81 3.79 8.02
CA VAL A 68 -9.82 2.90 9.19
C VAL A 68 -8.68 3.25 10.15
N SER A 69 -7.48 3.48 9.62
CA SER A 69 -6.31 3.90 10.40
C SER A 69 -6.58 5.21 11.14
N ALA A 70 -7.14 6.21 10.46
CA ALA A 70 -7.47 7.50 11.06
C ALA A 70 -8.53 7.37 12.17
N ALA A 71 -9.58 6.58 11.93
CA ALA A 71 -10.62 6.31 12.93
C ALA A 71 -10.04 5.61 14.17
N LEU A 72 -9.19 4.59 13.98
CA LEU A 72 -8.53 3.88 15.07
C LEU A 72 -7.54 4.78 15.83
N ALA A 73 -6.78 5.63 15.13
CA ALA A 73 -5.88 6.58 15.75
C ALA A 73 -6.65 7.57 16.65
N LEU A 74 -7.77 8.11 16.17
CA LEU A 74 -8.65 8.98 16.98
C LEU A 74 -9.21 8.23 18.19
N LEU A 75 -9.69 7.00 18.01
CA LEU A 75 -10.21 6.17 19.10
C LEU A 75 -9.14 5.94 20.18
N VAL A 76 -7.90 5.63 19.78
CA VAL A 76 -6.76 5.47 20.68
C VAL A 76 -6.46 6.76 21.44
N LEU A 77 -6.48 7.91 20.76
CA LEU A 77 -6.23 9.22 21.38
C LEU A 77 -7.27 9.54 22.46
N PHE A 78 -8.55 9.19 22.23
CA PHE A 78 -9.63 9.44 23.19
C PHE A 78 -9.73 8.40 24.31
N ARG A 79 -9.46 7.12 24.04
CA ARG A 79 -9.73 6.03 25.00
C ARG A 79 -8.51 5.54 25.79
N ALA A 80 -7.30 5.63 25.24
CA ALA A 80 -6.14 5.14 25.96
C ALA A 80 -5.78 6.07 27.13
N LYS A 81 -5.63 5.50 28.33
CA LYS A 81 -5.32 6.26 29.55
C LYS A 81 -3.84 6.66 29.65
N SER A 82 -2.93 5.78 29.22
CA SER A 82 -1.50 6.05 29.29
C SER A 82 -0.94 6.62 27.98
N ARG A 83 0.02 7.54 28.11
CA ARG A 83 0.74 8.11 26.95
C ARG A 83 1.48 7.02 26.17
N GLU A 84 2.04 6.04 26.86
CA GLU A 84 2.81 4.97 26.22
C GLU A 84 1.92 4.06 25.38
N ALA A 85 0.71 3.72 25.86
CA ALA A 85 -0.25 2.96 25.07
C ALA A 85 -0.67 3.72 23.80
N LYS A 86 -0.90 5.04 23.89
CA LYS A 86 -1.20 5.88 22.71
C LYS A 86 -0.09 5.78 21.68
N LEU A 87 1.16 5.95 22.10
CA LEU A 87 2.31 5.91 21.22
C LEU A 87 2.50 4.52 20.58
N TYR A 88 2.33 3.45 21.36
CA TYR A 88 2.41 2.09 20.86
C TYR A 88 1.38 1.80 19.77
N TRP A 89 0.10 2.11 20.03
CA TRP A 89 -0.98 1.85 19.09
C TRP A 89 -0.87 2.70 17.82
N VAL A 90 -0.55 3.99 17.94
CA VAL A 90 -0.34 4.86 16.77
C VAL A 90 0.85 4.38 15.94
N SER A 91 1.94 3.93 16.57
CA SER A 91 3.08 3.35 15.86
C SER A 91 2.71 2.04 15.16
N SER A 92 1.88 1.20 15.80
CA SER A 92 1.39 -0.04 15.20
C SER A 92 0.53 0.22 13.97
N LEU A 93 -0.34 1.23 14.00
CA LEU A 93 -1.11 1.65 12.83
C LEU A 93 -0.20 2.14 11.68
N ALA A 94 0.84 2.91 12.01
CA ALA A 94 1.82 3.35 11.02
C ALA A 94 2.50 2.15 10.32
N VAL A 95 2.87 1.13 11.09
CA VAL A 95 3.45 -0.12 10.55
C VAL A 95 2.48 -0.84 9.62
N VAL A 96 1.20 -0.97 10.00
CA VAL A 96 0.18 -1.57 9.14
C VAL A 96 0.05 -0.83 7.81
N ASN A 97 0.00 0.51 7.85
CA ASN A 97 -0.08 1.34 6.65
C ASN A 97 1.13 1.10 5.72
N TYR A 98 2.34 0.98 6.27
CA TYR A 98 3.52 0.65 5.50
C TYR A 98 3.45 -0.74 4.85
N TYR A 99 2.98 -1.76 5.57
CA TYR A 99 2.85 -3.10 5.00
C TYR A 99 1.86 -3.16 3.84
N VAL A 100 0.73 -2.44 3.94
CA VAL A 100 -0.23 -2.34 2.83
C VAL A 100 0.43 -1.69 1.62
N THR A 101 1.19 -0.62 1.81
CA THR A 101 1.94 0.03 0.73
C THR A 101 2.99 -0.90 0.11
N VAL A 102 3.78 -1.59 0.92
CA VAL A 102 4.81 -2.53 0.44
C VAL A 102 4.16 -3.66 -0.36
N LEU A 103 3.01 -4.18 0.09
CA LEU A 103 2.28 -5.21 -0.63
C LEU A 103 1.80 -4.69 -2.00
N LEU A 104 1.20 -3.49 -2.06
CA LEU A 104 0.73 -2.91 -3.32
C LEU A 104 1.89 -2.62 -4.29
N LEU A 105 2.93 -1.94 -3.83
CA LEU A 105 4.09 -1.60 -4.67
C LEU A 105 4.90 -2.84 -5.05
N GLY A 106 4.98 -3.83 -4.17
CA GLY A 106 5.57 -5.13 -4.47
C GLY A 106 4.80 -5.86 -5.57
N ALA A 107 3.46 -5.83 -5.54
CA ALA A 107 2.62 -6.37 -6.59
C ALA A 107 2.82 -5.64 -7.92
N VAL A 108 2.97 -4.31 -7.90
CA VAL A 108 3.32 -3.52 -9.09
C VAL A 108 4.70 -3.92 -9.63
N ALA A 109 5.73 -3.98 -8.78
CA ALA A 109 7.08 -4.31 -9.20
C ALA A 109 7.20 -5.74 -9.76
N ALA A 110 6.70 -6.73 -9.02
CA ALA A 110 6.81 -8.14 -9.40
C ALA A 110 5.81 -8.51 -10.51
N GLY A 111 4.54 -8.15 -10.32
CA GLY A 111 3.44 -8.52 -11.20
C GLY A 111 3.50 -7.81 -12.54
N PHE A 112 3.82 -6.51 -12.52
CA PHE A 112 3.78 -5.64 -13.70
C PHE A 112 5.10 -5.52 -14.44
N PHE A 113 6.24 -5.58 -13.75
CA PHE A 113 7.55 -5.34 -14.40
C PHE A 113 8.46 -6.56 -14.44
N TRP A 114 8.51 -7.37 -13.39
CA TRP A 114 9.47 -8.47 -13.32
C TRP A 114 8.97 -9.74 -14.04
N LEU A 115 7.75 -10.18 -13.76
CA LEU A 115 7.20 -11.41 -14.35
C LEU A 115 7.10 -11.37 -15.88
N PRO A 116 6.65 -10.29 -16.54
CA PRO A 116 6.66 -10.24 -18.00
C PRO A 116 8.07 -10.35 -18.58
N LYS A 117 9.07 -9.75 -17.93
CA LYS A 117 10.47 -9.85 -18.37
C LYS A 117 10.99 -11.27 -18.27
N LEU A 118 10.71 -11.96 -17.16
CA LEU A 118 11.10 -13.36 -16.97
C LEU A 118 10.41 -14.29 -17.98
N ALA A 119 9.13 -14.04 -18.28
CA ALA A 119 8.37 -14.82 -19.25
C ALA A 119 8.89 -14.68 -20.68
N ASN A 120 9.47 -13.51 -21.03
CA ASN A 120 9.99 -13.22 -22.37
C ASN A 120 11.53 -13.37 -22.49
N SER A 121 12.24 -13.67 -21.39
CA SER A 121 13.69 -13.90 -21.40
C SER A 121 14.09 -15.35 -21.66
N VAL A 122 13.11 -16.22 -21.90
CA VAL A 122 13.26 -17.63 -22.28
C VAL A 122 12.93 -17.76 -23.76
#